data_AF-A0A524IPW3-F1
#
_entry.id   AF-A0A524IPW3-F1
#
_cell.length_a   1.000
_cell.length_b   1.000
_cell.length_c   1.000
_cell.angle_alpha   90.00
_cell.angle_beta   90.00
_cell.angle_gamma   90.00
#
_symmetry.space_group_name_H-M   'P 1'
#
loop_
_entity.id
_entity.type
_entity.pdbx_description
1 polymer ?
#
loop_
_entity_poly.entity_id
_entity_poly.type
_entity_poly.pdbx_seq_one_letter_code
_entity_poly.pdbx_strand_id
1 'polypeptide(L)' 'MSVVAFPEIRCREKTLSLGSKVLIMGILNVTPDSFSDGGWFLDPALAVDQAQKMVAEGADII' A
#
# COMPACT_ATOMS: atom_id res chain seq x y z
N MET A 1 -18.61 29.70 5.09
CA MET A 1 -17.59 28.73 5.54
C MET A 1 -17.36 27.79 4.37
N SER A 2 -16.32 28.02 3.56
CA SER A 2 -16.04 27.15 2.41
C SER A 2 -15.52 25.82 2.92
N VAL A 3 -16.22 24.74 2.60
CA VAL A 3 -15.67 23.39 2.65
C VAL A 3 -14.50 23.34 1.68
N VAL A 4 -13.29 23.09 2.18
CA VAL A 4 -12.14 22.78 1.34
C VAL A 4 -12.40 21.42 0.72
N ALA A 5 -12.64 21.38 -0.59
CA ALA A 5 -12.80 20.13 -1.31
C ALA A 5 -11.42 19.53 -1.57
N PHE A 6 -11.24 18.27 -1.19
CA PHE A 6 -10.02 17.51 -1.46
C PHE A 6 -10.17 16.75 -2.78
N PRO A 7 -9.17 16.77 -3.67
CA PRO A 7 -9.22 15.95 -4.87
C PRO A 7 -9.20 14.47 -4.50
N GLU A 8 -9.91 13.67 -5.29
CA GLU A 8 -10.07 12.24 -5.05
C GLU A 8 -9.41 11.41 -6.16
N ILE A 9 -8.75 10.32 -5.78
CA ILE A 9 -8.31 9.27 -6.71
C ILE A 9 -9.18 8.03 -6.49
N ARG A 10 -9.81 7.55 -7.56
CA ARG A 10 -10.58 6.31 -7.54
C ARG A 10 -9.69 5.12 -7.92
N CYS A 11 -9.55 4.17 -7.01
CA CYS A 11 -8.84 2.91 -7.18
C CYS A 11 -9.85 1.75 -7.20
N ARG A 12 -10.53 1.58 -8.34
CA ARG A 12 -11.67 0.65 -8.51
C ARG A 12 -12.82 0.95 -7.52
N GLU A 13 -12.93 0.14 -6.48
CA GLU A 13 -13.98 0.23 -5.45
C GLU A 13 -13.58 1.12 -4.26
N LYS A 14 -12.32 1.53 -4.19
CA LYS A 14 -11.79 2.42 -3.14
C LYS A 14 -11.59 3.83 -3.67
N THR A 15 -11.74 4.82 -2.78
CA THR A 15 -11.48 6.23 -3.08
C THR A 15 -10.50 6.80 -2.06
N LEU A 16 -9.48 7.51 -2.54
CA LEU A 16 -8.47 8.17 -1.74
C LEU A 16 -8.67 9.68 -1.79
N SER A 17 -8.88 10.32 -0.63
CA SER A 17 -8.93 11.78 -0.50
C SER A 17 -7.52 12.33 -0.32
N LEU A 18 -7.07 13.16 -1.27
CA LEU A 18 -5.75 13.76 -1.26
C LEU A 18 -5.74 15.08 -0.50
N GLY A 19 -4.79 15.25 0.43
CA GLY A 19 -4.59 16.51 1.15
C GLY A 19 -5.39 16.64 2.45
N SER A 20 -6.33 15.73 2.73
CA SER A 20 -6.97 15.63 4.05
C SER A 20 -6.04 15.06 5.13
N LYS A 21 -5.07 14.23 4.71
CA LYS A 21 -3.94 13.74 5.51
C LYS A 21 -2.80 13.33 4.58
N VAL A 22 -1.61 13.10 5.14
CA VAL A 22 -0.52 12.39 4.44
C VAL A 22 -0.97 10.94 4.24
N LEU A 23 -0.83 10.43 3.03
CA LEU A 23 -1.10 9.03 2.70
C LEU A 23 0.21 8.27 2.62
N ILE A 24 0.25 7.08 3.22
CA ILE A 24 1.44 6.21 3.21
C ILE A 24 1.23 5.07 2.22
N MET A 25 2.18 4.91 1.29
CA MET A 25 2.22 3.80 0.34
C MET A 25 3.31 2.82 0.73
N GLY A 26 2.92 1.61 1.12
CA GLY A 26 3.84 0.50 1.36
C GLY A 26 4.28 -0.11 0.03
N ILE A 27 5.59 -0.21 -0.19
CA ILE A 27 6.12 -0.81 -1.42
C ILE A 27 6.32 -2.31 -1.18
N LEU A 28 5.47 -3.13 -1.78
CA LEU A 28 5.60 -4.59 -1.75
C LEU A 28 6.32 -5.10 -3.01
N ASN A 29 7.61 -5.41 -2.88
CA ASN A 29 8.37 -6.00 -3.97
C ASN A 29 8.11 -7.51 -4.03
N VAL A 30 7.56 -7.97 -5.16
CA VAL A 30 7.36 -9.40 -5.46
C VAL A 30 8.18 -9.74 -6.70
N THR A 31 9.47 -9.99 -6.51
CA THR A 31 10.40 -10.30 -7.60
C THR A 31 11.22 -11.55 -7.29
N PRO A 32 11.55 -12.37 -8.31
CA PRO A 32 12.45 -13.51 -8.14
C PRO A 32 13.91 -13.14 -7.83
N ASP A 33 14.28 -11.87 -7.93
CA ASP A 33 15.69 -11.39 -7.97
C ASP A 33 16.06 -10.45 -6.80
N SER A 34 15.33 -10.49 -5.68
CA SER A 34 15.80 -9.82 -4.46
C SER A 34 16.86 -10.67 -3.77
N PHE A 35 18.11 -10.47 -4.17
CA PHE A 35 19.34 -11.13 -3.66
C PHE A 35 19.60 -10.97 -2.14
N SER A 36 18.71 -10.36 -1.36
CA SER A 36 18.90 -10.12 0.08
C SER A 36 18.34 -11.20 1.01
N ASP A 37 17.32 -11.98 0.61
CA ASP A 37 16.55 -12.80 1.57
C ASP A 37 16.37 -14.28 1.18
N GLY A 38 17.20 -14.82 0.29
CA GLY A 38 17.22 -16.28 0.03
C GLY A 38 16.01 -16.84 -0.71
N GLY A 39 15.30 -16.04 -1.50
CA GLY A 39 14.25 -16.54 -2.42
C GLY A 39 12.87 -16.79 -1.79
N TRP A 40 12.62 -16.30 -0.57
CA TRP A 40 11.40 -16.63 0.18
C TRP A 40 10.15 -15.85 -0.29
N PHE A 41 10.26 -14.79 -1.10
CA PHE A 41 9.08 -14.06 -1.62
C PHE A 41 8.54 -14.58 -2.96
N LEU A 42 8.86 -15.83 -3.34
CA LEU A 42 8.21 -16.49 -4.48
C LEU A 42 6.84 -17.09 -4.13
N ASP A 43 6.52 -17.21 -2.84
CA ASP A 43 5.20 -17.63 -2.38
C ASP A 43 4.24 -16.42 -2.31
N PRO A 44 3.17 -16.38 -3.12
CA PRO A 44 2.15 -15.35 -3.02
C PRO A 44 1.56 -15.19 -1.61
N ALA A 45 1.52 -16.26 -0.80
CA ALA A 45 1.04 -16.19 0.58
C ALA A 45 1.92 -15.27 1.44
N LEU A 46 3.24 -15.35 1.30
CA LEU A 46 4.17 -14.50 2.05
C LEU A 46 4.07 -13.02 1.63
N ALA A 47 3.82 -12.76 0.35
CA ALA A 47 3.56 -11.41 -0.14
C ALA A 47 2.26 -10.84 0.47
N VAL A 48 1.21 -11.66 0.57
CA VAL A 48 -0.06 -11.27 1.20
C VAL A 48 0.11 -10.99 2.69
N ASP A 49 0.80 -11.86 3.43
CA ASP A 49 1.06 -11.67 4.87
C ASP A 49 1.85 -10.38 5.12
N GLN A 50 2.85 -10.09 4.27
CA GLN A 50 3.61 -8.85 4.36
C GLN A 50 2.75 -7.63 4.05
N ALA A 51 1.86 -7.69 3.06
CA ALA A 51 0.90 -6.62 2.78
C ALA A 51 -0.04 -6.36 3.97
N GLN A 52 -0.54 -7.42 4.61
CA GLN A 52 -1.40 -7.30 5.79
C GLN A 52 -0.67 -6.63 6.96
N LYS A 53 0.61 -6.98 7.16
CA LYS A 53 1.45 -6.33 8.17
C LYS A 53 1.63 -4.83 7.90
N MET A 54 1.93 -4.45 6.65
CA MET A 54 2.06 -3.04 6.26
C MET A 54 0.76 -2.25 6.52
N VAL A 55 -0.40 -2.85 6.23
CA VAL A 55 -1.71 -2.24 6.55
C VAL A 55 -1.87 -2.06 8.06
N ALA A 56 -1.51 -3.06 8.87
CA ALA A 56 -1.57 -2.97 10.33
C ALA A 56 -0.62 -1.91 10.91
N GLU A 57 0.50 -1.63 10.24
CA GLU A 57 1.46 -0.57 10.57
C GLU A 57 1.03 0.83 10.09
N GLY A 58 -0.06 0.92 9.32
CA GLY A 58 -0.67 2.20 8.92
C GLY A 58 -0.48 2.58 7.45
N ALA A 59 -0.11 1.65 6.58
CA ALA A 59 -0.13 1.90 5.13
C ALA A 59 -1.57 2.11 4.63
N ASP A 60 -1.79 3.20 3.90
CA ASP A 60 -3.06 3.51 3.24
C ASP A 60 -3.18 2.83 1.86
N ILE A 61 -2.04 2.56 1.25
CA ILE A 61 -1.87 2.00 -0.09
C ILE A 61 -0.78 0.92 0.00
N ILE A 62 -0.98 -0.18 -0.72
CA ILE A 62 0.04 -1.20 -0.99
C ILE A 62 0.26 -1.22 -2.51
#